data_AF-E2A9U2-F1
#
_entry.id   AF-E2A9U2-F1
#
_cell.length_a   1.000
_cell.length_b   1.000
_cell.length_c   1.000
_cell.angle_alpha   90.00
_cell.angle_beta   90.00
_cell.angle_gamma   90.00
#
_symmetry.space_group_name_H-M   'P 1'
#
loop_
_entity.id
_entity.type
_entity.pdbx_description
1 polymer ?
#
loop_
_entity_poly.entity_id
_entity_poly.type
_entity_poly.pdbx_seq_one_letter_code
_entity_poly.pdbx_strand_id
1 'polypeptide(L)'
;LSANFKKRQLTYRAWLPFNYSSMTSFFLIYIHQLICLIVSGYLNVACDTLICGLLVHICCQIEILTYRLKKIMFYSDILRDCIRQHYYIFRLAFVINVKFRLTLTIQFIISMLVICFSLYQLSNRTAKAKYIEMVLYMICMLTQIFFYCWYGNEVKLKVQL
;
A
#
# COMPACT_ATOMS: atom_id res chain seq x y z
N LEU A 1 9.40 20.16 -1.01
CA LEU A 1 9.88 20.55 0.34
C LEU A 1 10.71 21.83 0.25
N SER A 2 10.23 22.95 0.78
CA SER A 2 11.04 24.19 0.93
C SER A 2 11.28 24.40 2.41
N ALA A 3 12.49 24.08 2.90
CA ALA A 3 12.90 24.37 4.26
C ALA A 3 13.20 25.88 4.36
N ASN A 4 12.30 26.64 4.96
CA ASN A 4 12.54 28.05 5.26
C ASN A 4 13.40 28.18 6.53
N PHE A 5 14.70 27.88 6.38
CA PHE A 5 15.70 28.03 7.45
C PHE A 5 15.68 29.44 8.06
N LYS A 6 15.39 30.46 7.24
CA LYS A 6 15.30 31.87 7.64
C LYS A 6 14.14 32.17 8.60
N LYS A 7 13.08 31.35 8.63
CA LYS A 7 11.91 31.52 9.51
C LYS A 7 11.83 30.48 10.64
N ARG A 8 12.83 29.59 10.79
CA ARG A 8 12.83 28.46 11.75
C ARG A 8 11.52 27.67 11.73
N GLN A 9 10.97 27.45 10.53
CA GLN A 9 9.76 26.68 10.34
C GLN A 9 10.12 25.22 10.11
N LEU A 10 9.63 24.34 10.99
CA LEU A 10 9.73 22.90 10.83
C LEU A 10 9.01 22.44 9.56
N THR A 11 9.49 21.35 8.95
CA THR A 11 8.91 20.75 7.74
C THR A 11 7.46 20.34 7.99
N TYR A 12 7.19 19.77 9.16
CA TYR A 12 5.85 19.51 9.67
C TYR A 12 5.63 20.27 10.96
N ARG A 13 4.46 20.94 11.06
CA ARG A 13 4.04 21.58 12.31
C ARG A 13 3.73 20.48 13.32
N ALA A 14 4.55 20.41 14.37
CA ALA A 14 4.37 19.49 15.49
C ALA A 14 4.39 20.29 16.79
N TRP A 15 3.58 19.87 17.76
CA TRP A 15 3.68 20.39 19.12
C TRP A 15 4.82 19.66 19.85
N LEU A 16 5.74 20.42 20.44
CA LEU A 16 6.85 19.87 21.22
C LEU A 16 6.74 20.38 22.66
N PRO A 17 7.00 19.51 23.67
CA PRO A 17 6.92 19.90 25.08
C PRO A 17 8.07 20.82 25.52
N PHE A 18 9.03 21.11 24.64
CA PHE A 18 10.18 21.99 24.91
C PHE A 18 10.37 23.06 23.84
N ASN A 19 10.88 24.22 24.25
CA ASN A 19 11.14 25.34 23.36
C ASN A 19 12.36 25.06 22.45
N TYR A 20 12.15 25.04 21.14
CA TYR A 20 13.19 24.87 20.12
C TYR A 20 13.86 26.18 19.70
N SER A 21 13.98 27.14 20.62
CA SER A 21 14.62 28.46 20.38
C SER A 21 16.13 28.37 20.12
N SER A 22 16.80 27.29 20.58
CA SER A 22 18.22 27.04 20.34
C SER A 22 18.47 26.42 18.96
N MET A 23 19.57 26.82 18.31
CA MET A 23 19.97 26.34 16.98
C MET A 23 20.20 24.82 16.94
N THR A 24 20.80 24.25 17.99
CA THR A 24 21.06 22.80 18.11
C THR A 24 19.77 21.99 18.25
N SER A 25 18.84 22.43 19.09
CA SER A 25 17.54 21.78 19.26
C SER A 25 16.71 21.80 17.98
N PHE A 26 16.70 22.92 17.25
CA PHE A 26 16.02 23.01 15.95
C PHE A 26 16.59 22.00 14.94
N PHE A 27 17.93 21.91 14.84
CA PHE A 27 18.58 21.01 13.91
C PHE A 27 18.33 19.53 14.22
N LEU A 28 18.37 19.16 15.50
CA LEU A 28 18.05 17.81 15.96
C LEU A 28 16.61 17.41 15.60
N ILE A 29 15.63 18.28 15.88
CA ILE A 29 14.22 18.02 15.53
C ILE A 29 14.05 17.92 14.01
N TYR A 30 14.72 18.79 13.25
CA TYR A 30 14.65 18.76 11.79
C TYR A 30 15.19 17.44 11.21
N ILE A 31 16.35 16.98 11.68
CA ILE A 31 16.90 15.67 11.29
C ILE A 31 15.96 14.54 11.70
N HIS A 32 15.44 14.58 12.93
CA HIS A 32 14.49 13.58 13.41
C HIS A 32 13.24 13.51 12.53
N GLN A 33 12.62 14.66 12.20
CA GLN A 33 11.47 14.72 11.28
C GLN A 33 11.80 14.16 9.90
N LEU A 34 12.99 14.44 9.37
CA LEU A 34 13.43 13.93 8.07
C LEU A 34 13.60 12.41 8.10
N ILE A 35 14.25 11.86 9.13
CA ILE A 35 14.43 10.42 9.31
C ILE A 35 13.06 9.74 9.44
N CYS A 36 12.17 10.27 10.28
CA CYS A 36 10.81 9.72 10.42
C CYS A 36 10.05 9.71 9.10
N LEU A 37 10.14 10.78 8.31
CA LEU A 37 9.49 10.85 7.00
C LEU A 37 10.02 9.78 6.04
N ILE A 38 11.34 9.64 5.94
CA ILE A 38 11.98 8.68 5.05
C ILE A 38 11.63 7.24 5.47
N VAL A 39 11.76 6.93 6.76
CA VAL A 39 11.48 5.60 7.30
C VAL A 39 10.00 5.26 7.12
N SER A 40 9.08 6.18 7.44
CA SER A 40 7.65 5.96 7.25
C SER A 40 7.29 5.74 5.79
N GLY A 41 7.89 6.53 4.87
CA GLY A 41 7.68 6.36 3.44
C GLY A 41 8.15 4.99 2.95
N TYR A 42 9.34 4.57 3.36
CA TYR A 42 9.90 3.27 3.00
C TYR A 42 9.06 2.11 3.54
N LEU A 43 8.67 2.16 4.82
CA LEU A 43 7.82 1.14 5.44
C LEU A 43 6.47 1.03 4.74
N ASN A 44 5.85 2.16 4.38
CA ASN A 44 4.58 2.14 3.67
C ASN A 44 4.71 1.45 2.30
N VAL A 45 5.71 1.84 1.49
CA VAL A 45 5.97 1.22 0.19
C VAL A 45 6.28 -0.27 0.32
N ALA A 46 7.07 -0.66 1.33
CA ALA A 46 7.38 -2.06 1.59
C ALA A 46 6.14 -2.88 1.96
N CYS A 47 5.26 -2.33 2.81
CA CYS A 47 3.99 -2.97 3.16
C CYS A 47 3.09 -3.13 1.94
N ASP A 48 2.90 -2.08 1.14
CA ASP A 48 2.07 -2.14 -0.07
C ASP A 48 2.61 -3.18 -1.07
N THR A 49 3.92 -3.19 -1.29
CA THR A 49 4.58 -4.13 -2.19
C THR A 49 4.47 -5.56 -1.69
N LEU A 50 4.60 -5.79 -0.38
CA LEU A 50 4.46 -7.12 0.22
C LEU A 50 3.05 -7.69 0.01
N ILE A 51 2.01 -6.89 0.27
CA ILE A 51 0.62 -7.34 0.11
C ILE A 51 0.34 -7.65 -1.37
N CYS A 52 0.69 -6.73 -2.28
CA CYS A 52 0.52 -6.94 -3.72
C CYS A 52 1.29 -8.18 -4.21
N GLY A 53 2.55 -8.36 -3.79
CA GLY A 53 3.37 -9.51 -4.16
C GLY A 53 2.78 -10.84 -3.69
N LEU A 54 2.24 -10.88 -2.47
CA LEU A 54 1.56 -12.07 -1.94
C LEU A 54 0.27 -12.41 -2.70
N LEU A 55 -0.51 -11.40 -3.09
CA LEU A 55 -1.72 -11.58 -3.89
C LEU A 55 -1.41 -12.09 -5.31
N VAL A 56 -0.40 -11.50 -5.98
CA VAL A 56 0.12 -11.98 -7.27
C VAL A 56 0.57 -13.43 -7.17
N HIS A 57 1.29 -13.77 -6.09
CA HIS A 57 1.76 -15.12 -5.87
C HIS A 57 0.61 -16.12 -5.75
N ILE A 58 -0.48 -15.77 -5.05
CA ILE A 58 -1.70 -16.60 -5.02
C ILE A 58 -2.29 -16.78 -6.42
N CYS A 59 -2.49 -15.69 -7.17
CA CYS A 59 -3.08 -15.74 -8.52
C CYS A 59 -2.27 -16.63 -9.47
N CYS A 60 -0.93 -16.57 -9.38
CA CYS A 60 -0.02 -17.40 -10.17
C CYS A 60 -0.09 -18.87 -9.75
N GLN A 61 -0.12 -19.16 -8.44
CA GLN A 61 -0.22 -20.54 -7.94
C GLN A 61 -1.55 -21.20 -8.34
N ILE A 62 -2.65 -20.46 -8.37
CA ILE A 62 -3.93 -20.98 -8.86
C ILE A 62 -3.84 -21.33 -10.35
N GLU A 63 -3.19 -20.50 -11.16
CA GLU A 63 -3.04 -20.77 -12.60
C GLU A 63 -2.18 -22.00 -12.89
N ILE A 64 -1.09 -22.18 -12.12
CA ILE A 64 -0.27 -23.41 -12.18
C ILE A 64 -1.11 -24.63 -11.81
N LEU A 65 -1.93 -24.52 -10.76
CA LEU A 65 -2.83 -25.60 -10.36
C LEU A 65 -3.83 -25.93 -11.46
N THR A 66 -4.50 -24.94 -12.06
CA THR A 66 -5.43 -25.14 -13.18
C THR A 66 -4.76 -25.80 -14.38
N TYR A 67 -3.52 -25.40 -14.70
CA TYR A 67 -2.75 -26.03 -15.77
C TYR A 67 -2.44 -27.52 -15.49
N ARG A 68 -2.04 -27.83 -14.25
CA ARG A 68 -1.80 -29.23 -13.82
C ARG A 68 -3.08 -30.06 -13.84
N LEU A 69 -4.20 -29.51 -13.36
CA LEU A 69 -5.51 -30.15 -13.38
C LEU A 69 -5.98 -30.47 -14.81
N LYS A 70 -5.76 -29.59 -15.78
CA LYS A 70 -6.07 -29.87 -17.21
C LYS A 70 -5.26 -31.06 -17.75
N LYS A 71 -4.06 -31.31 -17.23
CA LYS A 71 -3.19 -32.42 -17.64
C LYS A 71 -3.51 -33.75 -16.93
N ILE A 72 -4.31 -33.73 -15.86
CA ILE A 72 -4.72 -34.93 -15.09
C ILE A 72 -5.50 -35.95 -15.93
N MET A 73 -6.18 -35.51 -17.00
CA MET A 73 -6.87 -36.42 -17.93
C MET A 73 -5.96 -37.54 -18.48
N PHE A 74 -4.64 -37.39 -18.40
CA PHE A 74 -3.68 -38.39 -18.87
C PHE A 74 -2.96 -39.19 -17.76
N TYR A 75 -2.96 -38.74 -16.49
CA TYR A 75 -2.17 -39.36 -15.40
C TYR A 75 -2.85 -39.21 -14.01
N SER A 76 -3.24 -40.35 -13.40
CA SER A 76 -3.96 -40.43 -12.10
C SER A 76 -3.15 -39.96 -10.89
N ASP A 77 -1.82 -40.15 -10.88
CA ASP A 77 -1.00 -39.92 -9.69
C ASP A 77 -0.79 -38.44 -9.34
N ILE A 78 -1.09 -37.53 -10.27
CA ILE A 78 -0.89 -36.07 -10.11
C ILE A 78 -2.01 -35.43 -9.27
N LEU A 79 -3.16 -36.11 -9.12
CA LEU A 79 -4.31 -35.57 -8.41
C LEU A 79 -4.03 -35.28 -6.94
N ARG A 80 -3.27 -36.16 -6.27
CA ARG A 80 -2.87 -35.99 -4.86
C ARG A 80 -2.06 -34.71 -4.66
N ASP A 81 -1.11 -34.43 -5.56
CA ASP A 81 -0.28 -33.23 -5.49
C ASP A 81 -1.08 -31.97 -5.78
N CYS A 82 -2.01 -32.02 -6.73
CA CYS A 82 -2.93 -30.91 -7.02
C CYS A 82 -3.82 -30.56 -5.80
N ILE A 83 -4.39 -31.56 -5.13
CA ILE A 83 -5.17 -31.34 -3.90
C ILE A 83 -4.31 -30.69 -2.81
N ARG A 84 -3.07 -31.17 -2.64
CA ARG A 84 -2.13 -30.61 -1.66
C ARG A 84 -1.74 -29.17 -1.97
N GLN A 85 -1.48 -28.86 -3.24
CA GLN A 85 -1.18 -27.50 -3.69
C GLN A 85 -2.37 -26.56 -3.46
N HIS A 86 -3.58 -26.99 -3.81
CA HIS A 86 -4.81 -26.22 -3.55
C HIS A 86 -4.98 -25.88 -2.06
N TYR A 87 -4.75 -26.85 -1.17
CA TYR A 87 -4.79 -26.64 0.27
C TYR A 87 -3.81 -25.55 0.74
N TYR A 88 -2.57 -25.56 0.26
CA TYR A 88 -1.59 -24.54 0.61
C TYR A 88 -1.96 -23.15 0.08
N ILE A 89 -2.48 -23.06 -1.15
CA ILE A 89 -2.97 -21.81 -1.72
C ILE A 89 -4.10 -21.23 -0.87
N PHE A 90 -5.09 -22.06 -0.52
CA PHE A 90 -6.22 -21.65 0.30
C PHE A 90 -5.76 -21.19 1.69
N ARG A 91 -4.84 -21.94 2.32
CA ARG A 91 -4.26 -21.57 3.61
C ARG A 91 -3.52 -20.24 3.55
N LEU A 92 -2.75 -19.99 2.49
CA LEU A 92 -2.04 -18.73 2.28
C LEU A 92 -3.03 -17.56 2.12
N ALA A 93 -4.05 -17.73 1.29
CA ALA A 93 -5.09 -16.71 1.10
C ALA A 93 -5.85 -16.39 2.41
N PHE A 94 -6.15 -17.42 3.21
CA PHE A 94 -6.77 -17.24 4.52
C PHE A 94 -5.86 -16.45 5.48
N VAL A 95 -4.58 -16.80 5.57
CA VAL A 95 -3.62 -16.11 6.45
C VAL A 95 -3.45 -14.65 6.04
N ILE A 96 -3.32 -14.37 4.74
CA ILE A 96 -3.21 -13.00 4.21
C ILE A 96 -4.47 -12.21 4.54
N ASN A 97 -5.65 -12.77 4.32
CA ASN A 97 -6.91 -12.10 4.64
C ASN A 97 -6.99 -11.78 6.14
N VAL A 98 -6.70 -12.73 7.03
CA VAL A 98 -6.78 -12.47 8.48
C VAL A 98 -5.74 -11.44 8.93
N LYS A 99 -4.51 -11.49 8.41
CA LYS A 99 -3.43 -10.60 8.83
C LYS A 99 -3.56 -9.18 8.27
N PHE A 100 -3.99 -9.05 7.02
CA PHE A 100 -4.01 -7.76 6.33
C PHE A 100 -5.40 -7.13 6.19
N ARG A 101 -6.49 -7.82 6.55
CA ARG A 101 -7.86 -7.24 6.45
C ARG A 101 -7.97 -5.89 7.14
N LEU A 102 -7.54 -5.78 8.40
CA LEU A 102 -7.63 -4.53 9.14
C LEU A 102 -6.76 -3.44 8.50
N THR A 103 -5.52 -3.79 8.12
CA THR A 103 -4.59 -2.88 7.43
C THR A 103 -5.19 -2.34 6.13
N LEU A 104 -5.78 -3.22 5.31
CA LEU A 104 -6.46 -2.83 4.08
C LEU A 104 -7.64 -1.91 4.38
N THR A 105 -8.51 -2.24 5.34
CA THR A 105 -9.64 -1.38 5.72
C THR A 105 -9.18 0.02 6.11
N ILE A 106 -8.14 0.12 6.93
CA ILE A 106 -7.57 1.41 7.34
C ILE A 106 -7.01 2.15 6.12
N GLN A 107 -6.29 1.46 5.22
CA GLN A 107 -5.73 2.04 4.01
C GLN A 107 -6.80 2.63 3.09
N PHE A 108 -7.93 1.92 2.92
CA PHE A 108 -9.07 2.42 2.14
C PHE A 108 -9.66 3.69 2.76
N ILE A 109 -9.88 3.71 4.08
CA ILE A 109 -10.44 4.88 4.78
C ILE A 109 -9.50 6.09 4.65
N ILE A 110 -8.20 5.91 4.92
CA ILE A 110 -7.21 6.99 4.83
C ILE A 110 -7.13 7.53 3.41
N SER A 111 -7.04 6.64 2.41
CA SER A 111 -6.95 7.03 1.01
C SER A 111 -8.19 7.82 0.55
N MET A 112 -9.39 7.41 0.97
CA MET A 112 -10.62 8.14 0.68
C MET A 112 -10.61 9.54 1.29
N LEU A 113 -10.23 9.68 2.57
CA LEU A 113 -10.12 10.99 3.22
C LEU A 113 -9.10 11.88 2.49
N VAL A 114 -7.94 11.32 2.16
CA VAL A 114 -6.89 12.02 1.42
C VAL A 114 -7.36 12.50 0.05
N ILE A 115 -8.08 11.66 -0.70
CA ILE A 115 -8.65 12.04 -2.01
C ILE A 115 -9.67 13.17 -1.82
N CYS A 116 -10.58 13.06 -0.85
CA CYS A 116 -11.57 14.10 -0.56
C CYS A 116 -10.92 15.45 -0.22
N PHE A 117 -9.92 15.46 0.66
CA PHE A 117 -9.20 16.69 1.02
C PHE A 117 -8.38 17.25 -0.15
N SER A 118 -7.74 16.38 -0.94
CA SER A 118 -6.99 16.77 -2.13
C SER A 118 -7.90 17.44 -3.17
N LEU A 119 -9.07 16.86 -3.43
CA LEU A 119 -10.08 17.42 -4.34
C LEU A 119 -10.60 18.77 -3.85
N TYR A 120 -10.90 18.89 -2.55
CA TYR A 120 -11.33 20.16 -1.97
C TYR A 120 -10.26 21.25 -2.12
N GLN A 121 -9.00 20.93 -1.83
CA GLN A 121 -7.89 21.87 -2.03
C GLN A 121 -7.71 22.23 -3.50
N LEU A 122 -7.88 21.27 -4.41
CA LEU A 122 -7.81 21.48 -5.85
C LEU A 122 -8.88 22.47 -6.32
N SER A 123 -10.10 22.35 -5.79
CA SER A 123 -11.22 23.24 -6.10
C SER A 123 -10.98 24.69 -5.66
N ASN A 124 -10.09 24.93 -4.68
CA ASN A 124 -9.92 26.22 -4.03
C ASN A 124 -8.55 26.90 -4.31
N ARG A 125 -7.63 26.25 -5.04
CA ARG A 125 -6.24 26.75 -5.26
C ARG A 125 -5.87 26.79 -6.75
N THR A 126 -5.37 27.94 -7.21
CA THR A 126 -4.94 28.23 -8.61
C THR A 126 -3.40 28.17 -8.82
N ALA A 127 -2.65 27.43 -7.99
CA ALA A 127 -1.19 27.35 -8.12
C ALA A 127 -0.73 26.15 -8.97
N LYS A 128 -0.25 26.40 -10.20
CA LYS A 128 0.07 25.38 -11.23
C LYS A 128 1.02 24.25 -10.77
N ALA A 129 2.07 24.54 -9.99
CA ALA A 129 3.06 23.52 -9.59
C ALA A 129 2.54 22.57 -8.49
N LYS A 130 1.92 23.13 -7.43
CA LYS A 130 1.31 22.31 -6.36
C LYS A 130 0.09 21.53 -6.86
N TYR A 131 -0.60 22.07 -7.86
CA TYR A 131 -1.70 21.40 -8.56
C TYR A 131 -1.24 20.09 -9.20
N ILE A 132 -0.15 20.12 -9.98
CA ILE A 132 0.39 18.91 -10.63
C ILE A 132 0.83 17.87 -9.59
N GLU A 133 1.52 18.30 -8.53
CA GLU A 133 1.95 17.42 -7.43
C GLU A 133 0.76 16.73 -6.74
N MET A 134 -0.32 17.47 -6.43
CA MET A 134 -1.53 16.93 -5.83
C MET A 134 -2.26 15.95 -6.75
N VAL A 135 -2.36 16.24 -8.05
CA VAL A 135 -3.02 15.35 -9.02
C VAL A 135 -2.24 14.05 -9.19
N LEU A 136 -0.91 14.11 -9.35
CA LEU A 136 -0.06 12.92 -9.44
C LEU A 136 -0.19 12.05 -8.19
N TYR A 137 -0.24 12.68 -7.02
CA TYR A 137 -0.47 11.98 -5.76
C TYR A 137 -1.83 11.27 -5.72
N MET A 138 -2.91 11.93 -6.17
CA MET A 138 -4.24 11.28 -6.23
C MET A 138 -4.28 10.08 -7.19
N ILE A 139 -3.67 10.20 -8.37
CA ILE A 139 -3.58 9.09 -9.34
C ILE A 139 -2.84 7.90 -8.71
N CYS A 140 -1.75 8.16 -7.99
CA CYS A 140 -0.99 7.12 -7.30
C CYS A 140 -1.85 6.40 -6.25
N MET A 141 -2.54 7.14 -5.37
CA MET A 141 -3.41 6.55 -4.35
C MET A 141 -4.56 5.73 -4.95
N LEU A 142 -5.18 6.22 -6.03
CA LEU A 142 -6.23 5.48 -6.76
C LEU A 142 -5.70 4.19 -7.38
N THR A 143 -4.48 4.21 -7.93
CA THR A 143 -3.85 3.04 -8.53
C THR A 143 -3.55 1.97 -7.47
N GLN A 144 -3.09 2.36 -6.27
CA GLN A 144 -2.87 1.44 -5.16
C GLN A 144 -4.16 0.72 -4.76
N ILE A 145 -5.26 1.47 -4.58
CA ILE A 145 -6.58 0.92 -4.30
C ILE A 145 -7.04 -0.03 -5.41
N PHE A 146 -6.88 0.38 -6.66
CA PHE A 146 -7.29 -0.42 -7.82
C PHE A 146 -6.61 -1.78 -7.83
N PHE A 147 -5.29 -1.85 -7.57
CA PHE A 147 -4.58 -3.12 -7.51
C PHE A 147 -5.13 -4.05 -6.41
N TYR A 148 -5.39 -3.52 -5.21
CA TYR A 148 -5.98 -4.34 -4.14
C TYR A 148 -7.35 -4.91 -4.52
N CYS A 149 -8.21 -4.09 -5.11
CA CYS A 149 -9.52 -4.51 -5.58
C CYS A 149 -9.42 -5.53 -6.72
N TRP A 150 -8.52 -5.30 -7.68
CA TRP A 150 -8.31 -6.17 -8.83
C TRP A 150 -7.88 -7.56 -8.41
N TYR A 151 -6.83 -7.67 -7.58
CA TYR A 151 -6.35 -8.97 -7.12
C TYR A 151 -7.36 -9.66 -6.20
N GLY A 152 -8.07 -8.92 -5.34
CA GLY A 152 -9.15 -9.48 -4.54
C GLY A 152 -10.26 -10.09 -5.41
N ASN A 153 -10.62 -9.40 -6.50
CA ASN A 153 -11.61 -9.90 -7.45
C ASN A 153 -11.12 -11.13 -8.23
N GLU A 154 -9.87 -11.11 -8.71
CA GLU A 154 -9.24 -12.26 -9.40
C GLU A 154 -9.21 -13.51 -8.52
N VAL A 155 -8.81 -13.38 -7.25
CA VAL A 155 -8.82 -14.51 -6.31
C VAL A 155 -10.24 -15.05 -6.13
N LYS A 156 -11.25 -14.17 -6.02
CA LYS A 156 -12.65 -14.58 -5.91
C LYS A 156 -13.12 -15.36 -7.14
N LEU A 157 -12.81 -14.86 -8.36
CA LEU A 157 -13.20 -15.52 -9.60
C LEU A 157 -12.51 -16.88 -9.78
N LYS A 158 -11.21 -16.96 -9.49
CA LYS A 158 -10.43 -18.20 -9.64
C LYS A 158 -10.76 -19.29 -8.61
N VAL A 159 -11.42 -18.95 -7.49
CA VAL A 159 -11.90 -19.92 -6.49
C VAL A 159 -13.29 -20.48 -6.83
N GLN A 160 -14.07 -19.81 -7.68
CA GLN A 160 -15.40 -20.25 -8.10
C GLN A 160 -15.38 -21.17 -9.34
N LEU A 161 -14.23 -21.30 -10.01
CA LEU A 161 -13.95 -22.20 -11.13
C LEU A 161 -13.38 -23.53 -10.63
#